data_AF-A0A533WSW7-F1
#
_entry.id   AF-A0A533WSW7-F1
#
_cell.length_a   1.000
_cell.length_b   1.000
_cell.length_c   1.000
_cell.angle_alpha   90.00
_cell.angle_beta   90.00
_cell.angle_gamma   90.00
#
_symmetry.space_group_name_H-M   'P 1'
#
loop_
_entity.id
_entity.type
_entity.pdbx_description
1 polymer ?
#
loop_
_entity_poly.entity_id
_entity_poly.type
_entity_poly.pdbx_seq_one_letter_code
_entity_poly.pdbx_strand_id
1 'polypeptide(L)'
;KSITEEEMIQCYKKYRAVMGTAGKNMTLARFPLGEVFCLGMAKAAESVGCGNEIEDSIKNKFVKIPSWPLYYSLLTNDVQRGFEFTMKKSELYLNEARLALELLPQNFSHKDFLELLFLTVEHYNTFWFNQLQKEKLWNEFASKLPK
;
A
#
# COMPACT_ATOMS: atom_id res chain seq x y z
N LYS A 1 8.20 21.58 5.42
CA LYS A 1 7.28 21.12 6.53
C LYS A 1 7.55 19.64 6.78
N SER A 2 7.82 19.19 8.01
CA SER A 2 8.10 17.76 8.28
C SER A 2 6.79 16.97 8.24
N ILE A 3 6.75 15.86 7.48
CA ILE A 3 5.64 14.91 7.47
C ILE A 3 5.96 13.82 8.49
N THR A 4 5.03 13.53 9.41
CA THR A 4 5.23 12.47 10.41
C THR A 4 4.69 11.12 9.94
N GLU A 5 5.12 10.04 10.58
CA GLU A 5 4.58 8.71 10.28
C GLU A 5 3.10 8.63 10.64
N GLU A 6 2.66 9.25 11.74
CA GLU A 6 1.25 9.29 12.14
C GLU A 6 0.38 9.98 11.09
N GLU A 7 0.85 11.08 10.50
CA GLU A 7 0.15 11.76 9.41
C GLU A 7 -0.01 10.81 8.21
N MET A 8 1.04 10.06 7.87
CA MET A 8 0.98 9.08 6.80
C MET A 8 0.01 7.94 7.10
N ILE A 9 0.02 7.42 8.33
CA ILE A 9 -0.94 6.41 8.80
C ILE A 9 -2.38 6.93 8.70
N GLN A 10 -2.62 8.22 8.93
CA GLN A 10 -3.95 8.83 8.77
C GLN A 10 -4.33 9.00 7.30
N CYS A 11 -3.41 9.37 6.43
CA CYS A 11 -3.66 9.50 4.98
C CYS A 11 -4.10 8.17 4.36
N TYR A 12 -3.55 7.07 4.86
CA TYR A 12 -3.89 5.71 4.44
C TYR A 12 -5.17 5.16 5.08
N LYS A 13 -5.74 5.86 6.07
CA LYS A 13 -6.97 5.44 6.76
C LYS A 13 -8.12 5.14 5.81
N LYS A 14 -8.27 5.91 4.73
CA LYS A 14 -9.35 5.70 3.75
C LYS A 14 -9.29 4.32 3.12
N TYR A 15 -8.10 3.82 2.79
CA TYR A 15 -7.91 2.50 2.17
C TYR A 15 -8.32 1.40 3.14
N ARG A 16 -7.77 1.42 4.37
CA ARG A 16 -8.11 0.42 5.38
C ARG A 16 -9.57 0.47 5.83
N ALA A 17 -10.15 1.66 6.00
CA ALA A 17 -11.51 1.80 6.50
C ALA A 17 -12.54 1.26 5.51
N VAL A 18 -12.39 1.59 4.22
CA VAL A 18 -13.31 1.12 3.18
C VAL A 18 -13.20 -0.39 2.98
N MET A 19 -11.99 -0.89 2.71
CA MET A 19 -11.80 -2.29 2.37
C MET A 19 -11.89 -3.21 3.59
N GLY A 20 -11.46 -2.77 4.77
CA GLY A 20 -11.66 -3.51 6.01
C GLY A 20 -13.14 -3.67 6.37
N THR A 21 -13.92 -2.58 6.27
CA THR A 21 -15.37 -2.65 6.52
C THR A 21 -16.06 -3.54 5.48
N ALA A 22 -15.70 -3.42 4.20
CA ALA A 22 -16.22 -4.29 3.16
C ALA A 22 -15.89 -5.77 3.43
N GLY A 23 -14.63 -6.07 3.75
CA GLY A 23 -14.19 -7.42 4.12
C GLY A 23 -14.97 -7.97 5.31
N LYS A 24 -15.13 -7.20 6.39
CA LYS A 24 -15.94 -7.59 7.54
C LYS A 24 -17.38 -7.95 7.14
N ASN A 25 -18.00 -7.12 6.31
CA ASN A 25 -19.37 -7.33 5.85
C ASN A 25 -19.54 -8.54 4.92
N MET A 26 -18.53 -8.90 4.13
CA MET A 26 -18.54 -10.13 3.31
C MET A 26 -18.72 -11.40 4.14
N THR A 27 -18.36 -11.35 5.42
CA THR A 27 -18.48 -12.47 6.36
C THR A 27 -19.73 -12.36 7.25
N LEU A 28 -20.64 -11.43 6.94
CA LEU A 28 -21.77 -11.05 7.79
C LEU A 28 -21.32 -10.56 9.18
N ALA A 29 -20.13 -9.97 9.28
CA ALA A 29 -19.50 -9.53 10.51
C ALA A 29 -19.40 -10.61 11.61
N ARG A 30 -19.37 -11.90 11.24
CA ARG A 30 -19.32 -13.02 12.18
C ARG A 30 -17.95 -13.15 12.84
N PHE A 31 -17.88 -13.16 14.16
CA PHE A 31 -16.62 -13.39 14.87
C PHE A 31 -16.22 -14.88 14.82
N PRO A 32 -14.93 -15.24 14.64
CA PRO A 32 -13.77 -14.35 14.39
C PRO A 32 -13.55 -13.99 12.91
N LEU A 33 -14.27 -14.63 11.99
CA LEU A 33 -14.05 -14.52 10.54
C LEU A 33 -14.09 -13.08 10.00
N GLY A 34 -14.98 -12.26 10.53
CA GLY A 34 -15.11 -10.85 10.16
C GLY A 34 -13.94 -9.99 10.59
N GLU A 35 -13.28 -10.31 11.70
CA GLU A 35 -12.05 -9.62 12.09
C GLU A 35 -10.88 -10.03 11.19
N VAL A 36 -10.82 -11.31 10.82
CA VAL A 36 -9.82 -11.82 9.86
C VAL A 36 -9.94 -11.13 8.51
N PHE A 37 -11.16 -11.08 7.94
CA PHE A 37 -11.39 -10.41 6.66
C PHE A 37 -11.18 -8.90 6.76
N CYS A 38 -11.57 -8.27 7.88
CA CYS A 38 -11.32 -6.85 8.12
C CYS A 38 -9.83 -6.55 8.03
N LEU A 39 -9.00 -7.29 8.78
CA LEU A 39 -7.56 -7.10 8.82
C LEU A 39 -6.91 -7.35 7.45
N GLY A 40 -7.19 -8.50 6.83
CA GLY A 40 -6.58 -8.89 5.55
C GLY A 40 -6.89 -7.88 4.45
N MET A 41 -8.16 -7.51 4.29
CA MET A 41 -8.59 -6.57 3.25
C MET A 41 -8.12 -5.14 3.53
N ALA A 42 -8.12 -4.71 4.80
CA ALA A 42 -7.61 -3.40 5.18
C ALA A 42 -6.14 -3.23 4.78
N LYS A 43 -5.30 -4.23 5.10
CA LYS A 43 -3.87 -4.20 4.84
C LYS A 43 -3.52 -4.34 3.37
N ALA A 44 -4.21 -5.24 2.65
CA ALA A 44 -4.06 -5.33 1.21
C ALA A 44 -4.40 -3.99 0.51
N ALA A 45 -5.45 -3.30 0.97
CA ALA A 45 -5.82 -2.00 0.42
C ALA A 45 -4.80 -0.89 0.72
N GLU A 46 -4.20 -0.87 1.93
CA GLU A 46 -3.08 0.02 2.22
C GLU A 46 -1.90 -0.27 1.29
N SER A 47 -1.63 -1.54 0.96
CA SER A 47 -0.60 -1.89 -0.04
C SER A 47 -0.93 -1.36 -1.44
N VAL A 48 -2.17 -1.51 -1.92
CA VAL A 48 -2.64 -0.92 -3.20
C VAL A 48 -2.45 0.60 -3.20
N GLY A 49 -2.65 1.25 -2.05
CA GLY A 49 -2.38 2.67 -1.87
C GLY A 49 -0.95 3.06 -2.28
N CYS A 50 0.05 2.22 -1.98
CA CYS A 50 1.44 2.46 -2.36
C CYS A 50 1.62 2.45 -3.88
N GLY A 51 1.10 1.46 -4.60
CA GLY A 51 1.16 1.42 -6.07
C GLY A 51 0.45 2.59 -6.73
N ASN A 52 -0.72 2.99 -6.21
CA ASN A 52 -1.46 4.17 -6.69
C ASN A 52 -0.62 5.46 -6.60
N GLU A 53 0.16 5.62 -5.52
CA GLU A 53 1.01 6.80 -5.36
C GLU A 53 2.16 6.83 -6.36
N ILE A 54 2.70 5.66 -6.74
CA ILE A 54 3.71 5.54 -7.79
C ILE A 54 3.11 5.89 -9.14
N GLU A 55 1.97 5.29 -9.48
CA GLU A 55 1.20 5.58 -10.70
C GLU A 55 0.89 7.08 -10.83
N ASP A 56 0.35 7.68 -9.77
CA ASP A 56 0.02 9.11 -9.74
C ASP A 56 1.27 9.97 -9.89
N SER A 57 2.40 9.57 -9.29
CA SER A 57 3.63 10.33 -9.39
C SER A 57 4.21 10.34 -10.81
N ILE A 58 4.13 9.20 -11.51
CA ILE A 58 4.49 9.10 -12.94
C ILE A 58 3.57 10.01 -13.77
N LYS A 59 2.25 9.84 -13.64
CA LYS A 59 1.26 10.57 -14.46
C LYS A 59 1.37 12.08 -14.30
N ASN A 60 1.55 12.54 -13.07
CA ASN A 60 1.54 13.97 -12.76
C ASN A 60 2.94 14.59 -12.76
N LYS A 61 3.99 13.77 -12.91
CA LYS A 61 5.40 14.21 -12.91
C LYS A 61 5.84 14.94 -11.63
N PHE A 62 5.29 14.56 -10.48
CA PHE A 62 5.71 15.07 -9.17
C PHE A 62 5.45 14.02 -8.10
N VAL A 63 6.17 14.06 -6.97
CA VAL A 63 5.92 13.14 -5.85
C VAL A 63 4.62 13.53 -5.16
N LYS A 64 3.62 12.63 -5.16
CA LYS A 64 2.29 12.90 -4.59
C LYS A 64 2.36 13.43 -3.15
N ILE A 65 1.45 14.35 -2.79
CA ILE A 65 1.39 14.96 -1.46
C ILE A 65 -0.02 14.77 -0.85
N PRO A 66 -0.14 14.25 0.38
CA PRO A 66 0.85 13.45 1.11
C PRO A 66 0.99 12.05 0.50
N SER A 67 2.13 11.40 0.68
CA SER A 67 2.42 10.05 0.16
C SER A 67 3.59 9.38 0.88
N TRP A 68 3.64 8.05 0.92
CA TRP A 68 4.81 7.33 1.47
C TRP A 68 6.09 7.65 0.68
N PRO A 69 6.06 7.77 -0.67
CA PRO A 69 7.22 8.22 -1.43
C PRO A 69 7.75 9.56 -0.95
N LEU A 70 6.87 10.52 -0.68
CA LEU A 70 7.28 11.84 -0.20
C LEU A 70 7.88 11.75 1.21
N TYR A 71 7.20 11.06 2.13
CA TYR A 71 7.69 10.87 3.50
C TYR A 71 9.11 10.29 3.52
N TYR A 72 9.34 9.18 2.82
CA TYR A 72 10.65 8.55 2.78
C TYR A 72 11.68 9.35 1.98
N SER A 73 11.27 10.08 0.94
CA SER A 73 12.19 10.98 0.20
C SER A 73 12.73 12.08 1.12
N LEU A 74 11.88 12.68 1.95
CA LEU A 74 12.28 13.70 2.90
C LEU A 74 13.19 13.13 4.01
N LEU A 75 12.89 11.91 4.47
CA LEU A 75 13.65 11.24 5.54
C LEU A 75 15.06 10.80 5.08
N THR A 76 15.17 10.37 3.83
CA THR A 76 16.43 9.87 3.25
C THR A 76 17.22 10.93 2.49
N ASN A 77 16.62 12.10 2.24
CA ASN A 77 17.12 13.13 1.33
C ASN A 77 17.44 12.58 -0.08
N ASP A 78 16.65 11.61 -0.53
CA ASP A 78 16.83 10.91 -1.80
C ASP A 78 15.47 10.44 -2.33
N VAL A 79 15.04 10.99 -3.46
CA VAL A 79 13.75 10.65 -4.07
C VAL A 79 13.69 9.17 -4.44
N GLN A 80 14.74 8.65 -5.07
CA GLN A 80 14.74 7.27 -5.54
C GLN A 80 14.61 6.30 -4.35
N ARG A 81 15.39 6.53 -3.28
CA ARG A 81 15.26 5.76 -2.04
C ARG A 81 13.89 5.91 -1.42
N GLY A 82 13.26 7.08 -1.53
CA GLY A 82 11.88 7.30 -1.09
C GLY A 82 10.86 6.34 -1.72
N PHE A 83 10.97 6.10 -3.03
CA PHE A 83 10.14 5.13 -3.73
C PHE A 83 10.51 3.68 -3.40
N GLU A 84 11.80 3.37 -3.22
CA GLU A 84 12.25 2.04 -2.79
C GLU A 84 11.72 1.65 -1.40
N PHE A 85 11.73 2.60 -0.44
CA PHE A 85 11.15 2.37 0.88
C PHE A 85 9.63 2.26 0.84
N THR A 86 8.96 2.96 -0.07
CA THR A 86 7.52 2.77 -0.31
C THR A 86 7.20 1.34 -0.77
N MET A 87 8.01 0.74 -1.64
CA MET A 87 7.83 -0.66 -2.03
C MET A 87 7.96 -1.60 -0.83
N LYS A 88 8.96 -1.38 0.05
CA LYS A 88 9.10 -2.15 1.30
C LYS A 88 7.90 -1.95 2.23
N LYS A 89 7.36 -0.73 2.34
CA LYS A 89 6.14 -0.46 3.12
C LYS A 89 4.94 -1.22 2.54
N SER A 90 4.82 -1.29 1.22
CA SER A 90 3.77 -2.05 0.54
C SER A 90 3.87 -3.56 0.81
N GLU A 91 5.09 -4.08 0.89
CA GLU A 91 5.37 -5.48 1.23
C GLU A 91 5.01 -5.78 2.69
N LEU A 92 5.37 -4.89 3.62
CA LEU A 92 4.97 -5.01 5.03
C LEU A 92 3.44 -5.09 5.17
N TYR A 93 2.70 -4.23 4.45
CA TYR A 93 1.24 -4.30 4.43
C TYR A 93 0.72 -5.64 3.89
N LEU A 94 1.29 -6.16 2.80
CA LEU A 94 0.87 -7.47 2.27
C LEU A 94 1.23 -8.63 3.19
N ASN A 95 2.36 -8.56 3.89
CA ASN A 95 2.74 -9.58 4.86
C ASN A 95 1.77 -9.60 6.04
N GLU A 96 1.35 -8.44 6.54
CA GLU A 96 0.26 -8.36 7.53
C GLU A 96 -1.06 -8.93 6.98
N ALA A 97 -1.38 -8.67 5.70
CA ALA A 97 -2.58 -9.23 5.08
C ALA A 97 -2.52 -10.77 4.99
N ARG A 98 -1.36 -11.33 4.63
CA ARG A 98 -1.12 -12.78 4.58
C ARG A 98 -1.19 -13.43 5.95
N LEU A 99 -0.69 -12.77 7.01
CA LEU A 99 -0.85 -13.24 8.38
C LEU A 99 -2.33 -13.40 8.77
N ALA A 100 -3.23 -12.55 8.24
CA ALA A 100 -4.66 -12.74 8.47
C ALA A 100 -5.18 -14.05 7.85
N LEU A 101 -4.65 -14.50 6.71
CA LEU A 101 -5.05 -15.77 6.10
C LEU A 101 -4.65 -16.98 6.94
N GLU A 102 -3.58 -16.88 7.74
CA GLU A 102 -3.18 -17.93 8.68
C GLU A 102 -4.15 -18.08 9.86
N LEU A 103 -5.02 -17.09 10.09
CA LEU A 103 -6.09 -17.14 11.09
C LEU A 103 -7.38 -17.77 10.55
N LEU A 104 -7.44 -18.10 9.25
CA LEU A 104 -8.59 -18.77 8.66
C LEU A 104 -8.66 -20.24 9.10
N PRO A 105 -9.86 -20.84 9.12
CA PRO A 105 -10.00 -22.28 9.31
C PRO A 105 -9.16 -23.07 8.30
N GLN A 106 -8.56 -24.18 8.72
CA GLN A 106 -7.65 -24.98 7.89
C GLN A 106 -8.22 -25.38 6.51
N ASN A 107 -9.53 -25.59 6.42
CA ASN A 107 -10.23 -25.98 5.19
C ASN A 107 -11.10 -24.84 4.64
N PHE A 108 -10.70 -23.59 4.84
CA PHE A 108 -11.43 -22.44 4.29
C PHE A 108 -11.35 -22.45 2.77
N SER A 109 -12.50 -22.68 2.13
CA SER A 109 -12.58 -23.02 0.70
C SER A 109 -12.10 -21.93 -0.28
N HIS A 110 -11.85 -20.72 0.19
CA HIS A 110 -11.44 -19.58 -0.65
C HIS A 110 -10.06 -19.03 -0.28
N LYS A 111 -9.25 -19.74 0.53
CA LYS A 111 -7.91 -19.26 0.93
C LYS A 111 -7.03 -18.98 -0.30
N ASP A 112 -6.92 -19.93 -1.23
CA ASP A 112 -6.12 -19.79 -2.46
C ASP A 112 -6.56 -18.60 -3.32
N PHE A 113 -7.87 -18.32 -3.37
CA PHE A 113 -8.39 -17.16 -4.08
C PHE A 113 -7.96 -15.84 -3.41
N LEU A 114 -7.98 -15.78 -2.08
CA LEU A 114 -7.49 -14.60 -1.34
C LEU A 114 -5.99 -14.40 -1.53
N GLU A 115 -5.21 -15.48 -1.54
CA GLU A 115 -3.77 -15.44 -1.83
C GLU A 115 -3.50 -14.93 -3.25
N LEU A 116 -4.26 -15.40 -4.24
CA LEU A 116 -4.19 -14.89 -5.61
C LEU A 116 -4.49 -13.38 -5.65
N LEU A 117 -5.51 -12.91 -4.93
CA LEU A 117 -5.80 -11.47 -4.85
C LEU A 117 -4.61 -10.68 -4.30
N PHE A 118 -3.96 -11.14 -3.22
CA PHE A 118 -2.78 -10.46 -2.67
C PHE A 118 -1.59 -10.49 -3.63
N LEU A 119 -1.40 -11.60 -4.35
CA LEU A 119 -0.41 -11.69 -5.42
C LEU A 119 -0.67 -10.65 -6.51
N THR A 120 -1.92 -10.42 -6.93
CA THR A 120 -2.22 -9.37 -7.91
C THR A 120 -1.88 -7.96 -7.43
N VAL A 121 -2.03 -7.67 -6.13
CA VAL A 121 -1.64 -6.39 -5.54
C VAL A 121 -0.12 -6.21 -5.59
N GLU A 122 0.63 -7.25 -5.26
CA GLU A 122 2.09 -7.25 -5.33
C GLU A 122 2.58 -6.98 -6.76
N HIS A 123 2.00 -7.66 -7.75
CA HIS A 123 2.31 -7.44 -9.15
C HIS A 123 1.93 -6.04 -9.63
N TYR A 124 0.79 -5.50 -9.19
CA TYR A 124 0.36 -4.14 -9.51
C TYR A 124 1.39 -3.10 -9.00
N ASN A 125 1.81 -3.22 -7.74
CA ASN A 125 2.81 -2.31 -7.16
C ASN A 125 4.16 -2.44 -7.90
N THR A 126 4.60 -3.68 -8.14
CA THR A 126 5.85 -3.97 -8.85
C THR A 126 5.83 -3.44 -10.27
N PHE A 127 4.70 -3.58 -10.97
CA PHE A 127 4.53 -3.05 -12.32
C PHE A 127 4.78 -1.55 -12.35
N TRP A 128 4.11 -0.78 -11.49
CA TRP A 128 4.27 0.68 -11.48
C TRP A 128 5.65 1.12 -11.06
N PHE A 129 6.26 0.45 -10.08
CA PHE A 129 7.63 0.74 -9.71
C PHE A 129 8.60 0.50 -10.88
N ASN A 130 8.43 -0.60 -11.61
CA ASN A 130 9.24 -0.88 -12.81
C ASN A 130 9.00 0.12 -13.94
N GLN A 131 7.78 0.64 -14.10
CA GLN A 131 7.54 1.75 -15.04
C GLN A 131 8.29 3.01 -14.60
N LEU A 132 8.22 3.38 -13.32
CA LEU A 132 8.91 4.55 -12.80
C LEU A 132 10.43 4.49 -13.04
N GLN A 133 11.06 3.32 -12.86
CA GLN A 133 12.48 3.12 -13.14
C GLN A 133 12.85 3.41 -14.61
N LYS A 134 11.92 3.20 -15.55
CA LYS A 134 12.14 3.45 -16.99
C LYS A 134 11.97 4.91 -17.38
N GLU A 135 11.08 5.64 -16.70
CA GLU A 135 10.72 7.03 -17.01
C GLU A 135 11.84 8.04 -16.66
N LYS A 136 12.81 7.68 -15.80
CA LYS A 136 13.96 8.51 -15.40
C LYS A 136 13.56 9.91 -14.84
N LEU A 137 12.46 9.97 -14.10
CA LEU A 137 11.87 11.22 -13.57
C LEU A 137 12.52 11.75 -12.27
N TRP A 138 13.59 11.13 -11.78
CA TRP A 138 14.16 11.41 -10.45
C TRP A 138 14.53 12.87 -10.22
N ASN A 139 15.19 13.50 -11.19
CA ASN A 139 15.57 14.91 -11.12
C ASN A 139 14.35 15.83 -11.15
N GLU A 140 13.35 15.49 -11.96
CA GLU A 140 12.11 16.26 -12.04
C GLU A 140 11.36 16.22 -10.70
N PHE A 141 11.26 15.04 -10.09
CA PHE A 141 10.67 14.87 -8.78
C PHE A 141 11.42 15.63 -7.69
N ALA A 142 12.74 15.53 -7.66
CA ALA A 142 13.59 16.21 -6.68
C ALA A 142 13.42 17.74 -6.74
N SER A 143 13.32 18.30 -7.96
CA SER A 143 13.14 19.75 -8.15
C SER A 143 11.81 20.30 -7.62
N LYS A 144 10.79 19.43 -7.48
CA LYS A 144 9.43 19.78 -7.06
C LYS A 144 9.11 19.36 -5.62
N LEU A 145 10.09 18.82 -4.88
CA LEU A 145 9.88 18.48 -3.48
C LEU A 145 9.54 19.74 -2.67
N PRO A 146 8.57 19.67 -1.75
CA PRO A 146 8.28 20.77 -0.85
C PRO A 146 9.50 21.08 0.02
N LYS A 147 9.91 22.35 0.03
CA LYS A 147 11.01 22.85 0.86
C LYS A 147 10.56 23.02 2.33
#